data_AF-A0A9P0AXG0-F1
#
_entry.id   AF-A0A9P0AXG0-F1
#
_cell.length_a   1.000
_cell.length_b   1.000
_cell.length_c   1.000
_cell.angle_alpha   90.00
_cell.angle_beta   90.00
_cell.angle_gamma   90.00
#
_symmetry.space_group_name_H-M   'P 1'
#
loop_
_entity.id
_entity.type
_entity.pdbx_description
1 polymer ?
#
loop_
_entity_poly.entity_id
_entity_poly.type
_entity_poly.pdbx_seq_one_letter_code
_entity_poly.pdbx_strand_id
1 'polypeptide(L)'
;MSCGNDVNNKEGIKKGGKKLEKVAIIKKARITGAEYVNHRGMLVPARGQGENCRCMFKCFERCTTKERQEILEKFRHLSSKNKQDSYLQSLLEFSAPKVKRPRNLAEPRPRSFTFKYYLNCTNRIMVCKKAFVSIHAITPARVRRLGLLLTMGKEPDDKRGKNPSGNAIPEHKIQEIEEHIKSFPVKVYQDNKLRSFQILRFHISII
;
A
#
# COMPACT_ATOMS: atom_id res chain seq x y z
N MET A 1 42.59 -23.33 -40.28
CA MET A 1 41.95 -21.99 -40.23
C MET A 1 40.44 -22.18 -40.30
N SER A 2 39.72 -22.01 -39.19
CA SER A 2 38.26 -21.80 -39.19
C SER A 2 37.91 -21.07 -37.90
N CYS A 3 37.56 -19.79 -38.04
CA CYS A 3 37.17 -18.91 -36.94
C CYS A 3 35.77 -19.27 -36.45
N GLY A 4 35.60 -19.44 -35.14
CA GLY A 4 34.30 -19.46 -34.47
C GLY A 4 33.77 -18.04 -34.34
N ASN A 5 32.54 -17.81 -34.82
CA ASN A 5 31.80 -16.57 -34.58
C ASN A 5 30.81 -16.80 -33.44
N ASP A 6 31.21 -16.44 -32.22
CA ASP A 6 30.31 -16.29 -31.08
C ASP A 6 29.52 -14.98 -31.22
N VAL A 7 28.29 -15.08 -31.73
CA VAL A 7 27.34 -13.97 -31.75
C VAL A 7 26.79 -13.77 -30.34
N ASN A 8 27.45 -12.89 -29.58
CA ASN A 8 26.95 -12.37 -28.31
C ASN A 8 25.68 -11.52 -28.53
N ASN A 9 24.51 -12.15 -28.46
CA ASN A 9 23.23 -11.44 -28.48
C ASN A 9 22.95 -10.83 -27.09
N LYS A 10 23.36 -9.57 -26.88
CA LYS A 10 23.00 -8.81 -25.68
C LYS A 10 21.55 -8.35 -25.80
N GLU A 11 20.62 -9.17 -25.31
CA GLU A 11 19.22 -8.78 -25.16
C GLU A 11 19.11 -7.55 -24.24
N GLY A 12 18.76 -6.42 -24.84
CA GLY A 12 18.56 -5.17 -24.12
C GLY A 12 17.41 -5.28 -23.12
N ILE A 13 17.74 -5.37 -21.83
CA ILE A 13 16.71 -5.38 -20.78
C ILE A 13 15.94 -4.07 -20.83
N LYS A 14 14.67 -4.14 -21.26
CA LYS A 14 13.73 -3.02 -21.32
C LYS A 14 13.70 -2.31 -19.95
N LYS A 15 14.15 -1.05 -19.91
CA LYS A 15 14.30 -0.23 -18.68
C LYS A 15 13.05 -0.22 -17.77
N GLY A 16 11.85 -0.45 -18.33
CA GLY A 16 10.59 -0.54 -17.58
C GLY A 16 10.45 -1.78 -16.69
N GLY A 17 10.97 -2.95 -17.10
CA GLY A 17 10.84 -4.20 -16.34
C GLY A 17 11.59 -4.18 -15.01
N LYS A 18 12.84 -3.72 -15.04
CA LYS A 18 13.69 -3.57 -13.84
C LYS A 18 13.07 -2.63 -12.79
N LYS A 19 12.31 -1.62 -13.22
CA LYS A 19 11.64 -0.68 -12.30
C LYS A 19 10.47 -1.35 -11.57
N LEU A 20 9.66 -2.12 -12.27
CA LEU A 20 8.52 -2.84 -11.70
C LEU A 20 8.97 -3.91 -10.69
N GLU A 21 10.04 -4.63 -11.02
CA GLU A 21 10.64 -5.63 -10.14
C GLU A 21 11.15 -5.02 -8.81
N LYS A 22 11.92 -3.93 -8.88
CA LYS A 22 12.38 -3.19 -7.68
C LYS A 22 11.21 -2.74 -6.80
N VAL A 23 10.12 -2.26 -7.42
CA VAL A 23 8.91 -1.85 -6.69
C VAL A 23 8.25 -3.05 -6.00
N ALA A 24 8.17 -4.20 -6.66
CA ALA A 24 7.61 -5.43 -6.08
C ALA A 24 8.44 -5.92 -4.88
N ILE A 25 9.77 -5.92 -5.00
CA ILE A 25 10.69 -6.27 -3.91
C ILE A 25 10.49 -5.34 -2.70
N ILE A 26 10.45 -4.02 -2.91
CA ILE A 26 10.21 -3.04 -1.83
C ILE A 26 8.82 -3.25 -1.20
N LYS A 27 7.79 -3.54 -1.99
CA LYS A 27 6.45 -3.84 -1.46
C LYS A 27 6.46 -5.09 -0.58
N LYS A 28 7.14 -6.17 -1.01
CA LYS A 28 7.29 -7.41 -0.25
C LYS A 28 8.09 -7.21 1.04
N ALA A 29 9.22 -6.50 0.97
CA ALA A 29 10.03 -6.16 2.15
C ALA A 29 9.24 -5.34 3.17
N ARG A 30 8.42 -4.37 2.71
CA ARG A 30 7.55 -3.57 3.60
C ARG A 30 6.45 -4.37 4.28
N ILE A 31 5.95 -5.44 3.66
CA ILE A 31 4.93 -6.34 4.25
C ILE A 31 5.59 -7.23 5.29
N THR A 32 6.70 -7.87 4.94
CA THR A 32 7.45 -8.77 5.83
C THR A 32 8.20 -8.05 6.94
N GLY A 33 8.42 -6.74 6.79
CA GLY A 33 9.22 -5.94 7.72
C GLY A 33 10.73 -6.11 7.54
N ALA A 34 11.17 -6.74 6.45
CA ALA A 34 12.58 -6.90 6.10
C ALA A 34 13.24 -5.57 5.74
N GLU A 35 14.56 -5.53 5.81
CA GLU A 35 15.35 -4.41 5.30
C GLU A 35 15.21 -4.28 3.79
N TYR A 36 15.38 -3.06 3.28
CA TYR A 36 15.34 -2.80 1.84
C TYR A 36 16.01 -1.48 1.49
N VAL A 37 16.50 -1.37 0.26
CA VAL A 37 16.99 -0.12 -0.31
C VAL A 37 15.82 0.65 -0.91
N ASN A 38 15.65 1.91 -0.50
CA ASN A 38 14.57 2.76 -1.01
C ASN A 38 14.89 3.30 -2.41
N HIS A 39 13.93 4.02 -3.01
CA HIS A 39 14.10 4.62 -4.35
C HIS A 39 15.21 5.69 -4.42
N ARG A 40 15.67 6.22 -3.28
CA ARG A 40 16.78 7.16 -3.16
C ARG A 40 18.13 6.47 -2.95
N GLY A 41 18.17 5.13 -2.96
CA GLY A 41 19.39 4.35 -2.72
C GLY A 41 19.76 4.21 -1.24
N MET A 42 18.93 4.66 -0.30
CA MET A 42 19.23 4.54 1.14
C MET A 42 18.71 3.22 1.70
N LEU A 43 19.53 2.56 2.51
CA LEU A 43 19.15 1.36 3.26
C LEU A 43 18.13 1.73 4.35
N VAL A 44 17.00 1.02 4.35
CA VAL A 44 16.00 1.07 5.41
C VAL A 44 16.14 -0.23 6.21
N PRO A 45 16.42 -0.17 7.52
CA PRO A 45 16.65 -1.37 8.32
C PRO A 45 15.36 -2.19 8.47
N ALA A 46 15.54 -3.47 8.78
CA ALA A 46 14.44 -4.34 9.15
C ALA A 46 13.74 -3.78 10.40
N ARG A 47 12.41 -3.85 10.41
CA ARG A 47 11.63 -3.37 11.56
C ARG A 47 11.62 -4.47 12.61
N GLY A 48 11.74 -4.12 13.88
CA GLY A 48 11.57 -5.02 15.01
C GLY A 48 10.45 -4.55 15.92
N GLN A 49 10.19 -5.32 16.98
CA GLN A 49 9.40 -4.77 18.09
C GLN A 49 10.10 -3.52 18.62
N GLY A 50 9.32 -2.51 19.00
CA GLY A 50 9.85 -1.30 19.60
C GLY A 50 10.12 -1.43 21.09
N GLU A 51 10.34 -0.28 21.73
CA GLU A 51 10.55 -0.19 23.17
C GLU A 51 9.33 -0.62 23.99
N ASN A 52 9.60 -1.08 25.21
CA ASN A 52 8.58 -1.41 26.20
C ASN A 52 7.86 -0.14 26.67
N CYS A 53 6.53 -0.20 26.78
CA CYS A 53 5.77 0.90 27.36
C CYS A 53 5.79 0.85 28.89
N ARG A 54 5.81 2.02 29.55
CA ARG A 54 5.73 2.17 31.01
C ARG A 54 4.31 2.50 31.50
N CYS A 55 3.29 1.87 30.93
CA CYS A 55 1.89 2.21 31.23
C CYS A 55 1.32 1.38 32.39
N MET A 56 0.27 1.89 33.03
CA MET A 56 -0.46 1.23 34.13
C MET A 56 -1.01 -0.16 33.78
N PHE A 57 -1.28 -0.44 32.50
CA PHE A 57 -1.77 -1.75 32.06
C PHE A 57 -0.70 -2.85 32.07
N LYS A 58 0.57 -2.52 32.38
CA LYS A 58 1.70 -3.47 32.43
C LYS A 58 1.78 -4.36 31.19
N CYS A 59 1.60 -3.76 30.00
CA CYS A 59 1.37 -4.50 28.75
C CYS A 59 2.46 -5.52 28.43
N PHE A 60 3.73 -5.19 28.71
CA PHE A 60 4.89 -6.03 28.43
C PHE A 60 5.17 -7.08 29.50
N GLU A 61 4.60 -6.94 30.69
CA GLU A 61 4.60 -7.98 31.72
C GLU A 61 3.48 -9.00 31.44
N ARG A 62 2.31 -8.53 30.97
CA ARG A 62 1.13 -9.36 30.69
C ARG A 62 1.17 -10.11 29.36
N CYS A 63 2.04 -9.70 28.43
CA CYS A 63 2.27 -10.41 27.17
C CYS A 63 3.76 -10.69 27.06
N THR A 64 4.10 -11.96 27.24
CA THR A 64 5.47 -12.46 27.30
C THR A 64 6.24 -12.17 26.01
N THR A 65 7.56 -12.22 26.07
CA THR A 65 8.41 -12.01 24.89
C THR A 65 8.09 -12.99 23.77
N LYS A 66 7.84 -14.27 24.11
CA LYS A 66 7.47 -15.32 23.16
C LYS A 66 6.14 -15.01 22.47
N GLU A 67 5.09 -14.68 23.23
CA GLU A 67 3.78 -14.33 22.65
C GLU A 67 3.88 -13.11 21.73
N ARG A 68 4.65 -12.10 22.12
CA ARG A 68 4.86 -10.90 21.29
C ARG A 68 5.58 -11.25 19.98
N GLN A 69 6.56 -12.15 20.02
CA GLN A 69 7.24 -12.64 18.82
C GLN A 69 6.27 -13.39 17.91
N GLU A 70 5.48 -14.32 18.46
CA GLU A 70 4.46 -15.05 17.69
C GLU A 70 3.42 -14.12 17.06
N ILE A 71 2.95 -13.10 17.78
CA ILE A 71 2.03 -12.09 17.25
C ILE A 71 2.66 -11.37 16.05
N LEU A 72 3.91 -10.94 16.18
CA LEU A 72 4.63 -10.24 15.11
C LEU A 72 4.86 -11.13 13.89
N GLU A 73 5.22 -12.40 14.10
CA GLU A 73 5.41 -13.39 13.04
C GLU A 73 4.10 -13.68 12.31
N LYS A 74 3.02 -13.98 13.04
CA LYS A 74 1.68 -14.17 12.47
C LYS A 74 1.26 -12.97 11.64
N PHE A 75 1.49 -11.75 12.15
CA PHE A 75 1.21 -10.51 11.43
C PHE A 75 2.02 -10.37 10.13
N ARG A 76 3.30 -10.77 10.13
CA ARG A 76 4.19 -10.71 8.95
C ARG A 76 3.88 -11.76 7.90
N HIS A 77 3.37 -12.92 8.31
CA HIS A 77 2.95 -13.99 7.40
C HIS A 77 1.69 -13.63 6.59
N LEU A 78 0.96 -12.58 6.96
CA LEU A 78 -0.17 -12.09 6.18
C LEU A 78 0.30 -11.59 4.80
N SER A 79 -0.19 -12.23 3.74
CA SER A 79 0.34 -12.10 2.37
C SER A 79 0.17 -10.70 1.73
N SER A 80 -0.65 -9.82 2.30
CA SER A 80 -0.90 -8.49 1.74
C SER A 80 -1.09 -7.42 2.81
N LYS A 81 -0.89 -6.16 2.41
CA LYS A 81 -1.14 -5.00 3.29
C LYS A 81 -2.60 -4.92 3.73
N ASN A 82 -3.55 -5.26 2.85
CA ASN A 82 -4.97 -5.29 3.19
C ASN A 82 -5.23 -6.31 4.29
N LYS A 83 -4.74 -7.56 4.14
CA LYS A 83 -4.87 -8.59 5.18
C LYS A 83 -4.26 -8.13 6.52
N GLN A 84 -3.07 -7.54 6.50
CA GLN A 84 -2.46 -6.95 7.68
C GLN A 84 -3.30 -5.83 8.31
N ASP A 85 -3.82 -4.93 7.50
CA ASP A 85 -4.60 -3.79 7.97
C ASP A 85 -5.96 -4.23 8.54
N SER A 86 -6.65 -5.19 7.91
CA SER A 86 -7.89 -5.78 8.41
C SER A 86 -7.66 -6.52 9.73
N TYR A 87 -6.56 -7.28 9.83
CA TYR A 87 -6.15 -7.90 11.10
C TYR A 87 -5.91 -6.86 12.20
N LEU A 88 -5.16 -5.79 11.92
CA LEU A 88 -4.93 -4.74 12.91
C LEU A 88 -6.24 -4.02 13.29
N GLN A 89 -7.14 -3.82 12.34
CA GLN A 89 -8.42 -3.16 12.57
C GLN A 89 -9.36 -4.02 13.44
N SER A 90 -9.34 -5.35 13.32
CA SER A 90 -10.17 -6.25 14.15
C SER A 90 -9.72 -6.30 15.62
N LEU A 91 -8.49 -5.84 15.91
CA LEU A 91 -7.97 -5.66 17.25
C LEU A 91 -8.29 -4.28 17.86
N LEU A 92 -9.02 -3.44 17.12
CA LEU A 92 -9.47 -2.13 17.60
C LEU A 92 -10.94 -2.21 17.97
N GLU A 93 -11.29 -1.55 19.07
CA GLU A 93 -12.67 -1.21 19.39
C GLU A 93 -12.76 0.29 19.60
N PHE A 94 -13.87 0.89 19.23
CA PHE A 94 -14.13 2.29 19.50
C PHE A 94 -15.45 2.46 20.24
N SER A 95 -15.53 3.53 21.03
CA SER A 95 -16.76 3.94 21.68
C SER A 95 -16.92 5.45 21.60
N ALA A 96 -18.16 5.93 21.61
CA ALA A 96 -18.42 7.33 21.83
C ALA A 96 -17.85 7.76 23.21
N PRO A 97 -17.37 9.01 23.36
CA PRO A 97 -16.96 9.54 24.65
C PRO A 97 -18.14 9.55 25.60
N LYS A 98 -17.94 9.00 26.81
CA LYS A 98 -18.98 8.94 27.85
C LYS A 98 -19.43 10.32 28.34
N VAL A 99 -18.59 11.35 28.19
CA VAL A 99 -18.86 12.70 28.69
C VAL A 99 -18.40 13.74 27.67
N LYS A 100 -19.32 14.61 27.24
CA LYS A 100 -19.04 15.82 26.47
C LYS A 100 -19.21 17.02 27.42
N ARG A 101 -18.23 17.28 28.29
CA ARG A 101 -18.22 18.52 29.09
C ARG A 101 -17.41 19.57 28.34
N PRO A 102 -18.03 20.57 27.68
CA PRO A 102 -17.30 21.73 27.21
C PRO A 102 -16.78 22.47 28.44
N ARG A 103 -15.47 22.58 28.59
CA ARG A 103 -14.85 23.29 29.72
C ARG A 103 -14.79 24.80 29.48
N ASN A 104 -14.86 25.23 28.22
CA ASN A 104 -14.98 26.61 27.75
C ASN A 104 -15.69 26.63 26.38
N LEU A 105 -16.47 27.68 26.09
CA LEU A 105 -17.18 27.88 24.81
C LEU A 105 -16.24 28.12 23.61
N ALA A 106 -14.94 28.34 23.86
CA ALA A 106 -13.93 28.72 22.87
C ALA A 106 -12.94 27.60 22.47
N GLU A 107 -13.13 26.35 22.93
CA GLU A 107 -12.10 25.29 22.90
C GLU A 107 -12.51 24.05 22.05
N PRO A 108 -11.53 23.28 21.56
CA PRO A 108 -11.54 22.58 20.27
C PRO A 108 -12.57 21.43 20.16
N ARG A 109 -12.91 21.10 18.91
CA ARG A 109 -13.85 20.03 18.54
C ARG A 109 -13.66 18.81 19.47
N PRO A 110 -14.67 18.46 20.29
CA PRO A 110 -14.53 17.38 21.26
C PRO A 110 -14.16 16.10 20.52
N ARG A 111 -13.24 15.31 21.11
CA ARG A 111 -12.85 14.00 20.56
C ARG A 111 -14.11 13.21 20.26
N SER A 112 -14.34 12.85 19.00
CA SER A 112 -15.57 12.15 18.60
C SER A 112 -15.61 10.70 19.07
N PHE A 113 -14.44 10.09 19.30
CA PHE A 113 -14.31 8.68 19.64
C PHE A 113 -13.15 8.40 20.60
N THR A 114 -13.30 7.36 21.40
CA THR A 114 -12.24 6.74 22.20
C THR A 114 -11.92 5.37 21.62
N PHE A 115 -10.63 5.01 21.55
CA PHE A 115 -10.18 3.72 21.01
C PHE A 115 -9.59 2.85 22.12
N LYS A 116 -9.93 1.56 22.08
CA LYS A 116 -9.30 0.49 22.85
C LYS A 116 -8.51 -0.40 21.90
N TYR A 117 -7.39 -0.92 22.38
CA TYR A 117 -6.46 -1.74 21.61
C TYR A 117 -6.33 -3.09 22.31
N TYR A 118 -6.44 -4.18 21.56
CA TYR A 118 -6.33 -5.52 22.10
C TYR A 118 -5.20 -6.30 21.45
N LEU A 119 -4.67 -7.28 22.19
CA LEU A 119 -3.76 -8.30 21.68
C LEU A 119 -4.31 -9.67 22.07
N ASN A 120 -4.20 -10.62 21.15
CA ASN A 120 -4.51 -12.02 21.40
C ASN A 120 -3.21 -12.72 21.80
N CYS A 121 -2.81 -12.56 23.07
CA CYS A 121 -1.78 -13.39 23.70
C CYS A 121 -2.46 -14.70 24.16
N THR A 122 -2.01 -15.36 25.23
CA THR A 122 -2.73 -16.53 25.81
C THR A 122 -4.20 -16.20 26.06
N ASN A 123 -4.46 -14.97 26.51
CA ASN A 123 -5.79 -14.39 26.61
C ASN A 123 -5.87 -13.09 25.79
N ARG A 124 -7.09 -12.69 25.41
CA ARG A 124 -7.32 -11.36 24.83
C ARG A 124 -7.11 -10.29 25.91
N ILE A 125 -6.07 -9.48 25.77
CA ILE A 125 -5.73 -8.43 26.74
C ILE A 125 -5.86 -7.05 26.12
N MET A 126 -6.38 -6.10 26.88
CA MET A 126 -6.36 -4.69 26.51
C MET A 126 -4.96 -4.10 26.77
N VAL A 127 -4.43 -3.37 25.80
CA VAL A 127 -3.11 -2.73 25.87
C VAL A 127 -3.18 -1.23 25.56
N CYS A 128 -2.13 -0.49 25.91
CA CYS A 128 -2.01 0.90 25.48
C CYS A 128 -1.60 0.98 24.00
N LYS A 129 -1.87 2.13 23.37
CA LYS A 129 -1.47 2.39 21.98
C LYS A 129 0.03 2.21 21.73
N LYS A 130 0.88 2.60 22.69
CA LYS A 130 2.35 2.47 22.56
C LYS A 130 2.76 1.01 22.44
N ALA A 131 2.23 0.14 23.31
CA ALA A 131 2.45 -1.31 23.23
C ALA A 131 1.94 -1.89 21.92
N PHE A 132 0.72 -1.55 21.52
CA PHE A 132 0.13 -2.04 20.27
C PHE A 132 1.00 -1.72 19.04
N VAL A 133 1.49 -0.48 18.95
CA VAL A 133 2.37 0.00 17.88
C VAL A 133 3.73 -0.70 17.93
N SER A 134 4.30 -0.81 19.12
CA SER A 134 5.61 -1.39 19.38
C SER A 134 5.64 -2.89 19.04
N ILE A 135 4.68 -3.67 19.54
CA ILE A 135 4.61 -5.12 19.35
C ILE A 135 4.39 -5.49 17.88
N HIS A 136 3.56 -4.75 17.15
CA HIS A 136 3.33 -4.98 15.71
C HIS A 136 4.39 -4.35 14.80
N ALA A 137 5.40 -3.65 15.34
CA ALA A 137 6.43 -2.96 14.56
C ALA A 137 5.87 -1.97 13.50
N ILE A 138 4.79 -1.27 13.84
CA ILE A 138 4.09 -0.33 12.93
C ILE A 138 4.27 1.12 13.36
N THR A 139 3.76 2.06 12.56
CA THR A 139 3.75 3.48 12.92
C THR A 139 2.44 3.87 13.61
N PRO A 140 2.44 4.84 14.55
CA PRO A 140 1.22 5.36 15.16
C PRO A 140 0.21 5.92 14.14
N ALA A 141 0.71 6.43 13.01
CA ALA A 141 -0.10 6.94 11.91
C ALA A 141 -0.95 5.84 11.26
N ARG A 142 -0.38 4.62 11.09
CA ARG A 142 -1.13 3.45 10.57
C ARG A 142 -2.33 3.15 11.45
N VAL A 143 -2.14 3.11 12.77
CA VAL A 143 -3.20 2.87 13.76
C VAL A 143 -4.26 3.97 13.73
N ARG A 144 -3.86 5.25 13.64
CA ARG A 144 -4.83 6.38 13.54
C ARG A 144 -5.72 6.24 12.31
N ARG A 145 -5.14 5.96 11.14
CA ARG A 145 -5.89 5.76 9.89
C ARG A 145 -6.89 4.60 10.01
N LEU A 146 -6.46 3.46 10.57
CA LEU A 146 -7.34 2.29 10.75
C LEU A 146 -8.50 2.58 11.70
N GLY A 147 -8.23 3.29 12.80
CA GLY A 147 -9.27 3.74 13.71
C GLY A 147 -10.31 4.66 13.04
N LEU A 148 -9.86 5.60 12.21
CA LEU A 148 -10.77 6.47 11.46
C LEU A 148 -11.64 5.68 10.47
N LEU A 149 -11.06 4.75 9.71
CA LEU A 149 -11.81 3.88 8.81
C LEU A 149 -12.84 3.04 9.56
N LEU A 150 -12.46 2.50 10.72
CA LEU A 150 -13.36 1.71 11.57
C LEU A 150 -14.57 2.55 12.02
N THR A 151 -14.36 3.81 12.39
CA THR A 151 -15.47 4.71 12.78
C THR A 151 -16.40 5.07 11.64
N MET A 152 -15.94 4.92 10.39
CA MET A 152 -16.74 5.10 9.18
C MET A 152 -17.40 3.80 8.70
N GLY A 153 -17.22 2.69 9.41
CA GLY A 153 -17.67 1.36 8.98
C GLY A 153 -16.98 0.87 7.69
N LYS A 154 -15.76 1.35 7.42
CA LYS A 154 -15.01 1.03 6.19
C LYS A 154 -13.89 0.03 6.46
N GLU A 155 -13.77 -0.93 5.56
CA GLU A 155 -12.63 -1.84 5.52
C GLU A 155 -11.38 -1.15 4.96
N PRO A 156 -10.17 -1.59 5.33
CA PRO A 156 -8.94 -0.98 4.86
C PRO A 156 -8.59 -1.42 3.44
N ASP A 157 -8.35 -0.46 2.56
CA ASP A 157 -7.85 -0.70 1.20
C ASP A 157 -6.46 -0.07 0.98
N ASP A 158 -5.58 -0.80 0.29
CA ASP A 158 -4.25 -0.39 -0.12
C ASP A 158 -4.31 0.40 -1.41
N LYS A 159 -4.35 1.73 -1.26
CA LYS A 159 -4.33 2.68 -2.37
C LYS A 159 -2.91 3.08 -2.83
N ARG A 160 -1.85 2.41 -2.35
CA ARG A 160 -0.47 2.78 -2.71
C ARG A 160 -0.22 2.57 -4.21
N GLY A 161 0.24 3.61 -4.88
CA GLY A 161 0.55 3.58 -6.31
C GLY A 161 -0.68 3.47 -7.21
N LYS A 162 -1.89 3.65 -6.66
CA LYS A 162 -3.14 3.72 -7.42
C LYS A 162 -3.61 5.15 -7.69
N ASN A 163 -2.90 6.15 -7.17
CA ASN A 163 -3.23 7.54 -7.45
C ASN A 163 -2.90 7.85 -8.91
N PRO A 164 -3.79 8.53 -9.66
CA PRO A 164 -3.47 9.01 -10.99
C PRO A 164 -2.24 9.93 -10.91
N SER A 165 -1.40 9.90 -11.94
CA SER A 165 -0.29 10.85 -12.03
C SER A 165 -0.83 12.27 -12.17
N GLY A 166 -0.12 13.28 -11.67
CA GLY A 166 -0.50 14.69 -11.90
C GLY A 166 -0.57 15.07 -13.38
N ASN A 167 0.16 14.34 -14.23
CA ASN A 167 0.14 14.50 -15.69
C ASN A 167 -0.91 13.60 -16.37
N ALA A 168 -1.77 12.93 -15.61
CA ALA A 168 -2.82 12.09 -16.18
C ALA A 168 -3.85 13.00 -16.88
N ILE A 169 -4.16 12.67 -18.13
CA ILE A 169 -5.21 13.34 -18.89
C ILE A 169 -6.54 13.07 -18.16
N PRO A 170 -7.37 14.10 -17.91
CA PRO A 170 -8.65 13.90 -17.24
C PRO A 170 -9.59 13.07 -18.12
N GLU A 171 -10.45 12.29 -17.48
CA GLU A 171 -11.32 11.31 -18.15
C GLU A 171 -12.12 11.90 -19.32
N HIS A 172 -12.71 13.09 -19.13
CA HIS A 172 -13.49 13.76 -20.18
C HIS A 172 -12.66 14.07 -21.43
N LYS A 173 -11.36 14.40 -21.30
CA LYS A 173 -10.47 14.63 -22.44
C LYS A 173 -10.13 13.33 -23.16
N ILE A 174 -10.03 12.22 -22.42
CA ILE A 174 -9.85 10.90 -23.03
C ILE A 174 -11.10 10.56 -23.86
N GLN A 175 -12.29 10.82 -23.33
CA GLN A 175 -13.56 10.62 -24.05
C GLN A 175 -13.64 11.47 -25.32
N GLU A 176 -13.32 12.78 -25.24
CA GLU A 176 -13.26 13.67 -26.41
C GLU A 176 -12.30 13.14 -27.49
N ILE A 177 -11.12 12.63 -27.08
CA ILE A 177 -10.14 12.05 -28.01
C ILE A 177 -10.69 10.78 -28.66
N GLU A 178 -11.33 9.89 -27.88
CA GLU A 178 -11.92 8.66 -28.41
C GLU A 178 -13.06 8.95 -29.39
N GLU A 179 -13.93 9.89 -29.06
CA GLU A 179 -15.00 10.35 -29.94
C GLU A 179 -14.44 10.94 -31.24
N HIS A 180 -13.40 11.77 -31.14
CA HIS A 180 -12.72 12.32 -32.30
C HIS A 180 -12.10 11.22 -33.18
N ILE A 181 -11.40 10.25 -32.60
CA ILE A 181 -10.84 9.10 -33.35
C ILE A 181 -11.95 8.31 -34.05
N LYS A 182 -13.07 8.06 -33.37
CA LYS A 182 -14.22 7.33 -33.91
C LYS A 182 -14.96 8.09 -35.01
N SER A 183 -14.82 9.42 -35.07
CA SER A 183 -15.43 10.24 -36.12
C SER A 183 -14.82 10.03 -37.50
N PHE A 184 -13.57 9.53 -37.58
CA PHE A 184 -12.93 9.23 -38.86
C PHE A 184 -13.44 7.89 -39.45
N PRO A 185 -13.80 7.85 -40.75
CA PRO A 185 -14.26 6.62 -41.38
C PRO A 185 -13.14 5.57 -41.41
N VAL A 186 -13.42 4.38 -40.88
CA VAL A 186 -12.50 3.24 -40.95
C VAL A 186 -12.53 2.66 -42.36
N LYS A 187 -11.42 2.79 -43.10
CA LYS A 187 -11.27 2.09 -44.38
C LYS A 187 -11.02 0.61 -44.12
N VAL A 188 -12.04 -0.22 -44.34
CA VAL A 188 -11.91 -1.68 -44.34
C VAL A 188 -11.39 -2.09 -45.71
N TYR A 189 -10.13 -2.52 -45.79
CA TYR A 189 -9.59 -3.10 -47.02
C TYR A 189 -10.07 -4.55 -47.08
N GLN A 190 -11.00 -4.87 -47.98
CA GLN A 190 -11.40 -6.25 -48.26
C GLN A 190 -10.34 -6.90 -49.14
N ASP A 191 -9.18 -7.21 -48.57
CA ASP A 191 -8.26 -8.14 -49.21
C ASP A 191 -8.68 -9.58 -48.86
N ASN A 192 -9.15 -10.28 -49.89
CA ASN A 192 -9.26 -11.74 -49.91
C ASN A 192 -7.86 -12.37 -49.89
N LYS A 193 -7.11 -12.20 -48.79
CA LYS A 193 -6.08 -13.13 -48.29
C LYS A 193 -5.46 -12.56 -47.01
N LEU A 194 -5.71 -13.31 -45.94
CA LEU A 194 -4.91 -13.47 -44.72
C LEU A 194 -3.80 -12.43 -44.42
N ARG A 195 -3.99 -11.78 -43.26
CA ARG A 195 -3.03 -11.04 -42.42
C ARG A 195 -2.83 -9.57 -42.79
N SER A 196 -3.59 -8.69 -42.14
CA SER A 196 -3.33 -7.24 -42.15
C SER A 196 -2.72 -6.78 -40.82
N PHE A 197 -1.44 -6.42 -40.87
CA PHE A 197 -0.77 -5.58 -39.87
C PHE A 197 -1.13 -4.11 -40.16
N GLN A 198 -1.50 -3.35 -39.12
CA GLN A 198 -1.82 -1.92 -39.22
C GLN A 198 -0.55 -1.06 -39.25
N ILE A 199 -0.31 -0.33 -40.34
CA ILE A 199 0.68 0.76 -40.41
C ILE A 199 -0.04 2.03 -40.88
N LEU A 200 -0.07 3.05 -40.02
CA LEU A 200 -0.47 4.42 -40.35
C LEU A 200 0.63 5.06 -41.21
N ARG A 201 0.32 5.38 -42.48
CA ARG A 201 1.16 6.23 -43.32
C ARG A 201 0.43 7.57 -43.51
N PHE A 202 0.87 8.59 -42.79
CA PHE A 202 0.45 9.98 -43.01
C PHE A 202 1.00 10.46 -44.36
N HIS A 203 0.11 10.82 -45.29
CA HIS A 203 0.47 11.68 -46.42
C HIS A 203 0.01 13.10 -46.10
N ILE A 204 0.95 13.94 -45.70
CA ILE A 204 0.82 15.39 -45.74
C ILE A 204 1.07 15.78 -47.19
N SER A 205 0.05 16.30 -47.88
CA SER A 205 0.24 16.98 -49.15
C SER A 205 0.42 18.46 -48.87
N ILE A 206 1.66 18.92 -49.00
CA ILE A 206 2.00 20.32 -49.22
C ILE A 206 1.68 20.61 -50.70
N ILE A 207 0.76 21.53 -50.95
CA ILE A 207 0.88 22.80 -51.68
C ILE A 207 -0.52 23.43 -51.67
#